data_AF-A0A662UI72-F1
#
_entry.id   AF-A0A662UI72-F1
#
_cell.length_a   1.000
_cell.length_b   1.000
_cell.length_c   1.000
_cell.angle_alpha   90.00
_cell.angle_beta   90.00
_cell.angle_gamma   90.00
#
_symmetry.space_group_name_H-M   'P 1'
#
loop_
_entity.id
_entity.type
_entity.pdbx_description
1 polymer ?
#
loop_
_entity_poly.entity_id
_entity_poly.type
_entity_poly.pdbx_seq_one_letter_code
_entity_poly.pdbx_strand_id
1 'polypeptide(L)' 'MSRVVEAVYEKGILRPLEKLDLPEGVRVRLRIEGIYGLLKD' A
#
# COMPACT_ATOMS: atom_id res chain seq x y z
N MET A 1 1.90 8.92 13.64
CA MET A 1 2.21 7.50 13.86
C MET A 1 2.22 6.82 12.50
N SER A 2 3.31 6.18 12.10
CA SER A 2 3.37 5.40 10.86
C SER A 2 3.08 3.93 11.17
N ARG A 3 2.14 3.32 10.45
CA ARG A 3 1.95 1.86 10.47
C ARG A 3 2.34 1.26 9.12
N VAL A 4 2.87 0.05 9.14
CA VAL A 4 3.03 -0.77 7.93
C VAL A 4 1.69 -1.44 7.67
N VAL A 5 1.25 -1.43 6.42
CA VAL A 5 0.01 -2.09 5.98
C VAL A 5 0.41 -3.12 4.94
N GLU A 6 0.08 -4.37 5.19
CA GLU A 6 0.26 -5.42 4.20
C GLU A 6 -0.88 -5.38 3.17
N ALA A 7 -0.53 -5.53 1.90
CA ALA A 7 -1.47 -5.44 0.80
C ALA A 7 -1.04 -6.35 -0.36
N VAL A 8 -2.02 -6.80 -1.14
CA VAL A 8 -1.79 -7.50 -2.41
C VAL A 8 -2.04 -6.54 -3.56
N TYR A 9 -1.16 -6.54 -4.55
CA TYR A 9 -1.39 -5.83 -5.80
C TYR A 9 -2.09 -6.75 -6.80
N GLU A 10 -3.36 -6.47 -7.11
CA GLU A 10 -4.15 -7.28 -8.03
C GLU A 10 -4.91 -6.40 -9.01
N LYS A 11 -4.85 -6.75 -10.30
CA LYS A 11 -5.60 -6.05 -11.36
C LYS A 11 -5.39 -4.53 -11.37
N GLY A 12 -4.16 -4.09 -11.07
CA GLY A 12 -3.82 -2.66 -11.05
C GLY A 12 -4.10 -1.93 -9.74
N ILE A 13 -4.58 -2.61 -8.70
CA ILE A 13 -5.07 -1.99 -7.45
C ILE A 13 -4.35 -2.62 -6.23
N LEU A 14 -3.88 -1.78 -5.28
CA LEU A 14 -3.41 -2.25 -3.97
C LEU A 14 -4.61 -2.52 -3.05
N ARG A 15 -4.72 -3.75 -2.56
CA ARG A 15 -5.79 -4.20 -1.65
C ARG A 15 -5.20 -4.57 -0.30
N PRO A 16 -5.56 -3.89 0.81
CA PRO A 16 -5.04 -4.20 2.12
C PRO A 16 -5.55 -5.57 2.61
N LEU A 17 -4.71 -6.29 3.37
CA LEU A 17 -5.08 -7.57 3.99
C LEU A 17 -5.95 -7.39 5.24
N GLU A 18 -5.96 -6.19 5.81
CA GLU A 18 -6.75 -5.83 6.99
C GLU A 18 -7.60 -4.58 6.75
N LYS A 19 -8.65 -4.41 7.57
CA LYS A 19 -9.46 -3.19 7.54
C LYS A 19 -8.65 -2.03 8.12
N LEU A 20 -8.67 -0.89 7.41
CA LEU A 20 -7.85 0.25 7.81
C LEU A 20 -8.56 1.25 8.72
N ASP A 21 -9.89 1.22 8.81
CA ASP A 21 -10.74 2.15 9.58
C ASP A 21 -10.32 3.63 9.43
N LEU A 22 -9.97 4.00 8.20
CA LEU A 22 -9.57 5.36 7.83
C LEU A 22 -10.80 6.23 7.52
N PRO A 23 -10.78 7.53 7.83
CA PRO A 23 -11.83 8.46 7.42
C PRO A 23 -12.00 8.48 5.90
N GLU A 24 -13.24 8.60 5.44
CA GLU A 24 -13.53 8.71 4.01
C GLU A 24 -12.82 9.93 3.39
N GLY A 25 -12.24 9.75 2.20
CA GLY A 25 -11.51 10.81 1.48
C GLY A 25 -10.12 11.13 2.04
N VAL A 26 -9.64 10.42 3.07
CA VAL A 26 -8.28 10.67 3.58
C VAL A 26 -7.22 10.33 2.53
N ARG A 27 -6.26 11.24 2.36
CA ARG A 27 -5.10 11.00 1.49
C ARG A 27 -3.97 10.38 2.31
N VAL A 28 -3.45 9.25 1.84
CA VAL A 28 -2.31 8.56 2.46
C VAL A 28 -1.10 8.58 1.51
N ARG A 29 0.10 8.57 2.09
CA ARG A 29 1.35 8.40 1.34
C ARG A 29 1.79 6.94 1.46
N LEU A 30 1.92 6.27 0.32
CA LEU A 30 2.39 4.88 0.27
C LEU A 30 3.91 4.84 0.13
N ARG A 31 4.54 3.87 0.78
CA ARG A 31 5.92 3.45 0.52
C ARG A 31 5.88 1.99 0.12
N ILE A 32 6.40 1.68 -1.06
CA ILE A 32 6.50 0.31 -1.57
C ILE A 32 7.94 -0.13 -1.34
N GLU A 33 8.13 -1.20 -0.57
CA GLU A 33 9.43 -1.77 -0.26
C GLU A 33 9.47 -3.20 -0.84
N GLY A 34 10.45 -3.49 -1.69
CA GLY A 34 10.57 -4.80 -2.36
C GLY A 34 11.38 -4.72 -3.67
N ILE A 35 11.79 -5.88 -4.19
CA ILE A 35 12.67 -6.00 -5.37
C ILE A 35 12.01 -5.41 -6.64
N TYR A 36 10.68 -5.31 -6.68
CA TYR A 36 9.94 -4.63 -7.76
C TYR A 36 10.26 -3.14 -7.90
N GLY A 37 10.69 -2.46 -6.83
CA GLY A 37 11.16 -1.07 -6.90
C GLY A 37 12.63 -0.92 -7.29
N LEU A 38 13.38 -2.03 -7.26
CA LEU A 38 14.81 -2.11 -7.63
C LEU A 38 15.00 -2.59 -9.08
N LEU A 39 14.02 -3.31 -9.65
CA LEU A 39 14.01 -3.79 -11.04
C LEU A 39 13.60 -2.71 -12.05
N LYS A 40 13.79 -1.43 -11.70
CA LYS A 40 13.62 -0.34 -12.65
C LYS A 40 14.95 -0.08 -13.37
N ASP A 41 15.38 -1.08 -14.15
CA ASP A 41 16.33 -0.99 -15.26
C ASP A 41 15.90 -1.97 -16.36
#